data_AF-A0A942FQ15-F1
#
_entry.id   AF-A0A942FQ15-F1
#
_cell.length_a   1.000
_cell.length_b   1.000
_cell.length_c   1.000
_cell.angle_alpha   90.00
_cell.angle_beta   90.00
_cell.angle_gamma   90.00
#
_symmetry.space_group_name_H-M   'P 1'
#
loop_
_entity.id
_entity.type
_entity.pdbx_description
1 polymer ?
#
loop_
_entity_poly.entity_id
_entity_poly.type
_entity_poly.pdbx_seq_one_letter_code
_entity_poly.pdbx_strand_id
1 'polypeptide(L)' 'SSREGSADNRLKSHNAGKSKSTKAGRPWRLIYEEQTSDYTGARKKEIFMKSGVGRRWIKESFKT' A
#
# COMPACT_ATOMS: atom_id res chain seq x y z
N SER A 1 -5.72 9.99 -5.37
CA SER A 1 -6.71 9.52 -4.40
C SER A 1 -7.96 9.26 -5.21
N SER A 2 -8.04 8.08 -5.80
CA SER A 2 -9.10 7.71 -6.74
C SER A 2 -9.61 6.38 -6.23
N ARG A 3 -10.90 6.32 -5.92
CA ARG A 3 -11.58 5.22 -5.22
C ARG A 3 -11.61 3.91 -6.05
N GLU A 4 -11.16 3.96 -7.30
CA GLU A 4 -11.34 2.90 -8.30
C GLU A 4 -10.01 2.58 -9.03
N GLY A 5 -8.91 2.56 -8.29
CA GLY A 5 -7.61 2.14 -8.82
C GLY A 5 -7.18 0.83 -8.21
N SER A 6 -7.23 -0.26 -8.97
CA SER A 6 -6.59 -1.53 -8.60
C SER A 6 -5.14 -1.28 -8.12
N ALA A 7 -4.70 -2.05 -7.12
CA ALA A 7 -3.36 -1.94 -6.54
C ALA A 7 -2.25 -2.03 -7.60
N ASP A 8 -2.46 -2.83 -8.64
CA ASP A 8 -1.54 -3.00 -9.78
C ASP A 8 -1.32 -1.69 -10.57
N ASN A 9 -2.38 -0.97 -10.91
CA ASN A 9 -2.27 0.31 -11.62
C ASN A 9 -1.49 1.35 -10.81
N ARG A 10 -1.65 1.31 -9.49
CA ARG A 10 -0.94 2.18 -8.57
C ARG A 10 0.53 1.78 -8.45
N LEU A 11 0.83 0.49 -8.37
CA LEU A 11 2.19 -0.04 -8.38
C LEU A 11 2.93 0.36 -9.67
N LYS A 12 2.31 0.16 -10.83
CA LYS A 12 2.83 0.59 -12.14
C LYS A 12 3.13 2.09 -12.16
N SER A 13 2.23 2.91 -11.64
CA SER A 13 2.43 4.37 -11.58
C SER A 13 3.57 4.79 -10.65
N HIS A 14 3.72 4.11 -9.50
CA HIS A 14 4.85 4.32 -8.58
C HIS A 14 6.18 3.89 -9.22
N ASN A 15 6.18 2.74 -9.89
CA ASN A 15 7.33 2.22 -10.63
C ASN A 15 7.64 2.96 -11.93
N ALA A 16 6.73 3.78 -12.43
CA ALA A 16 6.99 4.74 -13.51
C ALA A 16 7.55 6.08 -13.00
N GLY A 17 7.61 6.30 -11.67
CA GLY A 17 8.13 7.53 -11.07
C GLY A 17 7.19 8.74 -11.14
N LYS A 18 5.89 8.53 -11.43
CA LYS A 18 4.90 9.62 -11.55
C LYS A 18 4.68 10.40 -10.25
N SER A 19 5.02 9.82 -9.10
CA SER A 19 4.85 10.44 -7.79
C SER A 19 6.20 10.83 -7.18
N LYS A 20 6.35 12.11 -6.81
CA LYS A 20 7.58 12.68 -6.24
C LYS A 20 8.06 11.97 -4.97
N SER A 21 7.15 11.49 -4.13
CA SER A 21 7.49 10.84 -2.85
C SER A 21 7.86 9.36 -2.99
N THR A 22 7.46 8.70 -4.07
CA THR A 22 7.71 7.26 -4.28
C THR A 22 8.76 6.99 -5.36
N LYS A 23 9.07 7.98 -6.22
CA LYS A 23 10.04 7.81 -7.32
C LYS A 23 11.45 7.42 -6.86
N ALA A 24 11.89 7.84 -5.67
CA ALA A 24 13.23 7.58 -5.16
C ALA A 24 13.43 6.14 -4.67
N GLY A 25 12.35 5.45 -4.27
CA GLY A 25 12.40 4.08 -3.74
C GLY A 25 12.10 3.00 -4.78
N ARG A 26 12.11 3.34 -6.07
CA ARG A 26 11.87 2.36 -7.14
C ARG A 26 13.06 1.39 -7.27
N PRO A 27 12.83 0.11 -7.62
CA PRO A 27 11.53 -0.50 -7.92
C PRO A 27 10.78 -0.96 -6.67
N TRP A 28 9.49 -0.61 -6.58
CA TRP A 28 8.56 -1.11 -5.58
C TRP A 28 8.04 -2.49 -5.98
N ARG A 29 7.91 -3.39 -5.00
CA ARG A 29 7.24 -4.68 -5.14
C ARG A 29 6.01 -4.72 -4.24
N LEU A 30 4.91 -5.27 -4.75
CA LEU A 30 3.72 -5.52 -3.95
C LEU A 30 3.95 -6.79 -3.12
N ILE A 31 3.97 -6.65 -1.80
CA ILE A 31 4.18 -7.77 -0.85
C ILE A 31 2.89 -8.30 -0.26
N TYR A 32 1.85 -7.47 -0.25
CA TYR A 32 0.56 -7.78 0.35
C TYR A 32 -0.52 -6.89 -0.25
N GLU A 33 -1.64 -7.50 -0.60
CA GLU A 33 -2.89 -6.83 -0.90
C GLU A 33 -4.04 -7.61 -0.28
N GLU A 34 -5.10 -6.89 0.08
CA GLU A 34 -6.32 -7.51 0.59
C GLU A 34 -7.53 -6.80 0.00
N GLN A 35 -8.58 -7.58 -0.23
CA GLN A 35 -9.86 -7.06 -0.69
C GLN A 35 -10.77 -6.81 0.51
N THR A 36 -11.50 -5.71 0.47
CA THR A 36 -12.46 -5.34 1.51
C THR A 36 -13.78 -4.97 0.86
N SER A 37 -14.88 -5.42 1.46
CA SER A 37 -16.23 -5.24 0.91
C SER A 37 -16.71 -3.78 0.90
N ASP A 38 -16.16 -2.94 1.78
CA ASP A 38 -16.56 -1.55 1.94
C ASP A 38 -15.36 -0.61 2.09
N TYR A 39 -15.51 0.60 1.58
CA TYR A 39 -14.50 1.66 1.64
C TYR A 39 -14.14 2.04 3.08
N THR A 40 -15.11 2.08 3.99
CA THR A 40 -14.89 2.42 5.40
C THR A 40 -14.02 1.36 6.07
N GLY A 41 -14.27 0.08 5.75
CA GLY A 41 -13.43 -1.04 6.18
C GLY A 41 -12.01 -0.92 5.65
N ALA A 42 -11.86 -0.67 4.35
CA ALA A 42 -10.57 -0.44 3.70
C ALA A 42 -9.78 0.68 4.39
N ARG A 43 -10.45 1.80 4.67
CA ARG A 43 -9.83 2.98 5.27
C ARG A 43 -9.40 2.73 6.71
N LYS A 44 -10.22 2.07 7.53
CA LYS A 44 -9.85 1.67 8.90
C LYS A 44 -8.62 0.78 8.90
N LYS A 45 -8.57 -0.22 8.00
CA LYS A 45 -7.40 -1.10 7.85
C LYS A 45 -6.16 -0.33 7.37
N GLU A 46 -6.30 0.57 6.40
CA GLU A 46 -5.19 1.41 5.93
C GLU A 46 -4.59 2.25 7.07
N ILE A 47 -5.44 2.85 7.91
CA ILE A 47 -5.00 3.62 9.07
C ILE A 47 -4.27 2.72 10.07
N PHE A 48 -4.84 1.55 10.39
CA PHE A 48 -4.21 0.57 11.26
C PHE A 48 -2.84 0.13 10.72
N MET A 49 -2.74 -0.24 9.44
CA MET A 49 -1.49 -0.69 8.81
C MET A 49 -0.41 0.40 8.80
N LYS A 50 -0.81 1.68 8.74
CA LYS A 50 0.13 2.82 8.82
C LYS A 50 0.53 3.20 10.24
N SER A 51 -0.18 2.70 11.26
CA SER A 51 0.13 2.92 12.67
C SER A 51 1.41 2.19 13.11
N GLY A 52 1.92 2.50 14.30
CA GLY A 52 3.11 1.83 14.84
C GLY A 52 2.93 0.31 14.99
N VAL A 53 1.76 -0.12 15.49
CA VAL A 53 1.42 -1.55 15.64
C VAL A 53 1.29 -2.21 14.27
N GLY A 54 0.63 -1.56 13.31
CA GLY A 54 0.51 -2.09 11.94
C GLY A 54 1.86 -2.25 11.25
N ARG A 55 2.76 -1.26 11.37
CA ARG A 55 4.12 -1.36 10.82
C ARG A 55 4.92 -2.48 11.46
N ARG A 56 4.77 -2.67 12.77
CA ARG A 56 5.40 -3.78 13.49
C ARG A 56 4.88 -5.13 12.95
N TRP A 57 3.56 -5.26 12.81
CA TRP A 57 2.93 -6.45 12.21
C TRP A 57 3.47 -6.71 10.80
N ILE A 58 3.59 -5.69 9.94
CA ILE A 58 4.17 -5.85 8.59
C ILE A 58 5.60 -6.37 8.67
N LYS A 59 6.41 -5.84 9.59
CA LYS A 59 7.82 -6.27 9.76
C LYS A 59 7.93 -7.71 10.27
N GLU A 60 7.01 -8.15 11.13
CA GLU A 60 6.96 -9.51 11.66
C GLU A 60 6.41 -10.51 10.62
N SER A 61 5.35 -10.14 9.91
CA SER A 61 4.68 -10.99 8.90
C SER A 61 5.48 -11.11 7.60
N PHE A 62 6.09 -10.02 7.15
CA PHE A 62 6.87 -9.95 5.92
C PHE A 62 8.32 -9.67 6.28
N LYS A 63 9.00 -10.70 6.79
CA LYS A 63 10.45 -10.71 6.94
C LYS A 63 11.07 -10.58 5.55
N THR A 64 11.56 -9.38 5.24
CA THR A 64 12.42 -9.12 4.08
C THR A 64 13.84 -8.98 4.56
#